data_AF-A0A0L8G5D0-F1
#
_entry.id   AF-A0A0L8G5D0-F1
#
_cell.length_a   1.000
_cell.length_b   1.000
_cell.length_c   1.000
_cell.angle_alpha   90.00
_cell.angle_beta   90.00
_cell.angle_gamma   90.00
#
_symmetry.space_group_name_H-M   'P 1'
#
loop_
_entity.id
_entity.type
_entity.pdbx_description
1 polymer ?
#
loop_
_entity_poly.entity_id
_entity_poly.type
_entity_poly.pdbx_seq_one_letter_code
_entity_poly.pdbx_strand_id
1 'polypeptide(L)'
;MHVFFVLFQGVTEDGQFDDIDDIIAGDHCNEDEWSEEDKTLLGPSQSLIKVANHVLKEALKTTMKNGKCDAAKQISQYDDLADHVKKLSPAVDQLGIALYPPMGHRFVRAYSEHLAEILRNFLNCLRSSHVTNEDDEQWLEFLLKAVEHNTEKIHSLTE
;
A
#
# COMPACT_ATOMS: atom_id res chain seq x y z
N MET A 1 -9.15 3.79 11.99
CA MET A 1 -9.80 2.51 11.58
C MET A 1 -11.05 2.70 10.70
N HIS A 2 -11.61 3.90 10.54
CA HIS A 2 -12.79 4.12 9.66
C HIS A 2 -12.44 4.49 8.20
N VAL A 3 -11.26 5.07 7.94
CA VAL A 3 -10.85 5.50 6.58
C VAL A 3 -10.44 4.32 5.70
N PHE A 4 -9.81 3.30 6.30
CA PHE A 4 -9.41 2.06 5.61
C PHE A 4 -10.60 1.25 5.07
N PHE A 5 -11.81 1.44 5.60
CA PHE A 5 -13.00 0.69 5.19
C PHE A 5 -13.67 1.29 3.94
N VAL A 6 -13.64 2.62 3.78
CA VAL A 6 -14.29 3.31 2.65
C VAL A 6 -13.52 3.10 1.35
N LEU A 7 -12.18 3.09 1.39
CA LEU A 7 -11.36 2.81 0.20
C LEU A 7 -11.35 1.32 -0.20
N PHE A 8 -11.69 0.41 0.72
CA PHE A 8 -11.63 -1.03 0.47
C PHE A 8 -12.99 -1.68 0.13
N GLN A 9 -14.12 -1.04 0.45
CA GLN A 9 -15.44 -1.50 0.01
C GLN A 9 -15.81 -1.06 -1.42
N GLY A 10 -15.10 -0.10 -2.01
CA GLY A 10 -15.33 0.35 -3.40
C GLY A 10 -14.68 -0.51 -4.49
N VAL A 11 -14.06 -1.64 -4.14
CA VAL A 11 -13.47 -2.58 -5.11
C VAL A 11 -14.15 -3.95 -4.97
N THR A 12 -15.42 -4.01 -5.35
CA THR A 12 -16.07 -5.26 -5.74
C THR A 12 -15.73 -5.56 -7.21
N GLU A 13 -15.73 -6.85 -7.56
CA GLU A 13 -15.16 -7.47 -8.76
C GLU A 13 -15.69 -6.98 -10.13
N ASP A 14 -16.60 -6.00 -10.18
CA ASP A 14 -17.30 -5.59 -11.40
C ASP A 14 -17.18 -4.09 -11.75
N GLY A 15 -16.32 -3.33 -11.07
CA GLY A 15 -15.87 -2.01 -11.55
C GLY A 15 -16.95 -0.96 -11.87
N GLN A 16 -18.13 -1.05 -11.25
CA GLN A 16 -19.24 -0.13 -11.48
C GLN A 16 -19.50 0.70 -10.21
N PHE A 17 -19.18 2.00 -10.29
CA PHE A 17 -19.64 3.01 -9.34
C PHE A 17 -21.01 3.48 -9.80
N ASP A 18 -22.08 2.81 -9.37
CA ASP A 18 -23.42 3.40 -9.43
C ASP A 18 -23.69 4.09 -8.09
N ASP A 19 -24.16 5.34 -8.16
CA ASP A 19 -24.68 6.20 -7.08
C ASP A 19 -23.69 7.07 -6.28
N ILE A 20 -22.91 7.93 -6.97
CA ILE A 20 -22.36 9.17 -6.36
C ILE A 20 -23.04 10.43 -6.94
N ASP A 21 -23.79 10.34 -8.03
CA ASP A 21 -24.35 11.51 -8.72
C ASP A 21 -25.42 12.26 -7.89
N ASP A 22 -26.14 11.59 -7.00
CA ASP A 22 -27.27 12.19 -6.25
C ASP A 22 -26.85 13.04 -5.02
N ILE A 23 -25.56 13.11 -4.70
CA ILE A 23 -25.03 13.97 -3.61
C ILE A 23 -24.52 15.33 -4.17
N ILE A 24 -24.42 15.47 -5.50
CA ILE A 24 -23.81 16.60 -6.24
C ILE A 24 -24.86 17.67 -6.58
N ALA A 25 -25.69 18.06 -5.61
CA ALA A 25 -26.65 19.17 -5.76
C ALA A 25 -26.32 20.36 -4.83
N GLY A 26 -25.07 20.43 -4.38
CA GLY A 26 -24.51 21.59 -3.69
C GLY A 26 -23.60 22.38 -4.64
N ASP A 27 -23.52 23.69 -4.43
CA ASP A 27 -22.62 24.62 -5.13
C ASP A 27 -21.15 24.18 -4.95
N HIS A 28 -20.67 23.29 -5.83
CA HIS A 28 -19.32 22.75 -5.76
C HIS A 28 -18.32 23.79 -6.28
N CYS A 29 -17.42 24.20 -5.40
CA CYS A 29 -16.21 24.88 -5.80
C CYS A 29 -15.34 23.86 -6.55
N ASN A 30 -14.85 24.20 -7.76
CA ASN A 30 -13.95 23.35 -8.56
C ASN A 30 -12.64 22.92 -7.83
N GLU A 31 -12.40 23.40 -6.59
CA GLU A 31 -11.26 23.04 -5.74
C GLU A 31 -11.40 21.65 -5.10
N ASP A 32 -12.61 21.08 -5.04
CA ASP A 32 -12.89 19.76 -4.45
C ASP A 32 -12.83 18.61 -5.48
N GLU A 33 -12.45 18.89 -6.73
CA GLU A 33 -12.35 17.91 -7.81
C GLU A 33 -10.89 17.57 -8.16
N TRP A 34 -10.66 16.34 -8.64
CA TRP A 34 -9.38 15.95 -9.23
C TRP A 34 -9.16 16.59 -10.60
N SER A 35 -8.03 17.24 -10.78
CA SER A 35 -7.55 17.64 -12.10
C SER A 35 -7.19 16.43 -12.97
N GLU A 36 -7.05 16.64 -14.29
CA GLU A 36 -6.58 15.58 -15.19
C GLU A 36 -5.18 15.06 -14.81
N GLU A 37 -4.32 15.94 -14.29
CA GLU A 37 -3.00 15.58 -13.77
C GLU A 37 -3.12 14.70 -12.52
N ASP A 38 -4.01 15.05 -11.58
CA ASP A 38 -4.27 14.26 -10.37
C ASP A 38 -4.78 12.86 -10.70
N LYS A 39 -5.67 12.73 -11.70
CA LYS A 39 -6.19 11.44 -12.16
C LYS A 39 -5.07 10.52 -12.64
N THR A 40 -3.99 11.05 -13.22
CA THR A 40 -2.84 10.23 -13.64
C THR A 40 -2.08 9.63 -12.46
N LEU A 41 -2.11 10.27 -11.28
CA LEU A 41 -1.44 9.80 -10.06
C LEU A 41 -2.23 8.73 -9.31
N LEU A 42 -3.55 8.68 -9.47
CA LEU A 42 -4.42 7.74 -8.77
C LEU A 42 -4.03 6.29 -9.08
N GLY A 43 -3.83 5.94 -10.36
CA GLY A 43 -3.52 4.57 -10.77
C GLY A 43 -2.25 4.01 -10.11
N PRO A 44 -1.07 4.63 -10.31
CA PRO A 44 0.19 4.23 -9.69
C PRO A 44 0.16 4.23 -8.15
N SER A 45 -0.55 5.18 -7.53
CA SER A 45 -0.64 5.26 -6.07
C SER A 45 -1.51 4.14 -5.50
N GLN A 46 -2.64 3.85 -6.15
CA GLN A 46 -3.51 2.73 -5.80
C GLN A 46 -2.83 1.38 -6.02
N SER A 47 -2.05 1.20 -7.09
CA SER A 47 -1.28 -0.03 -7.30
C SER A 47 -0.21 -0.21 -6.23
N LEU A 48 0.45 0.85 -5.75
CA LEU A 48 1.37 0.76 -4.62
C LEU A 48 0.67 0.32 -3.33
N ILE A 49 -0.52 0.84 -3.04
CA ILE A 49 -1.36 0.40 -1.91
C ILE A 49 -1.78 -1.07 -2.07
N LYS A 50 -2.12 -1.50 -3.31
CA LYS A 50 -2.44 -2.91 -3.61
C LYS A 50 -1.23 -3.82 -3.38
N VAL A 51 -0.02 -3.38 -3.73
CA VAL A 51 1.22 -4.11 -3.42
C VAL A 51 1.37 -4.25 -1.91
N ALA A 52 1.15 -3.20 -1.12
CA ALA A 52 1.22 -3.30 0.34
C ALA A 52 0.29 -4.37 0.92
N ASN A 53 -0.96 -4.43 0.42
CA ASN A 53 -1.89 -5.47 0.81
C ASN A 53 -1.43 -6.87 0.38
N HIS A 54 -0.91 -7.00 -0.85
CA HIS A 54 -0.41 -8.28 -1.35
C HIS A 54 0.76 -8.79 -0.50
N VAL A 55 1.71 -7.92 -0.13
CA VAL A 55 2.81 -8.27 0.77
C VAL A 55 2.28 -8.79 2.11
N LEU A 56 1.27 -8.14 2.70
CA LEU A 56 0.64 -8.61 3.94
C LEU A 56 -0.05 -9.98 3.78
N LYS A 57 -0.73 -10.22 2.66
CA LYS A 57 -1.37 -11.50 2.37
C LYS A 57 -0.36 -12.64 2.24
N GLU A 58 0.74 -12.44 1.53
CA GLU A 58 1.79 -13.45 1.39
C GLU A 58 2.55 -13.66 2.72
N ALA A 59 2.84 -12.58 3.45
CA ALA A 59 3.44 -12.66 4.79
C ALA A 59 2.56 -13.49 5.75
N LEU A 60 1.24 -13.29 5.72
CA LEU A 60 0.31 -14.08 6.53
C LEU A 60 0.32 -15.56 6.12
N LYS A 61 0.24 -15.86 4.82
CA LYS A 61 0.26 -17.23 4.30
C LYS A 61 1.53 -17.98 4.71
N THR A 62 2.69 -17.36 4.51
CA THR A 62 4.00 -17.93 4.85
C THR A 62 4.18 -18.08 6.36
N THR A 63 3.73 -17.12 7.15
CA THR A 63 3.68 -17.22 8.61
C THR A 63 2.81 -18.40 9.07
N MET A 64 1.62 -18.58 8.49
CA MET A 64 0.75 -19.71 8.82
C MET A 64 1.34 -21.07 8.40
N LYS A 65 2.07 -21.11 7.29
CA LYS A 65 2.65 -22.34 6.74
C LYS A 65 3.92 -22.76 7.47
N ASN A 66 4.81 -21.82 7.75
CA ASN A 66 6.19 -22.08 8.19
C ASN A 66 6.46 -21.62 9.63
N GLY A 67 5.49 -20.95 10.26
CA GLY A 67 5.69 -20.28 11.52
C GLY A 67 6.00 -21.20 12.69
N LYS A 68 7.04 -20.86 13.47
CA LYS A 68 7.47 -21.60 14.65
C LYS A 68 7.78 -20.63 15.79
N CYS A 69 7.43 -20.97 17.02
CA CYS A 69 7.66 -20.11 18.20
C CYS A 69 8.45 -20.84 19.29
N ASP A 70 9.21 -21.87 18.93
CA ASP A 70 9.84 -22.79 19.88
C ASP A 70 11.17 -22.25 20.41
N ALA A 71 11.79 -21.30 19.69
CA ALA A 71 13.06 -20.70 20.04
C ALA A 71 12.94 -19.18 20.22
N ALA A 72 13.67 -18.63 21.18
CA ALA A 72 13.74 -17.18 21.44
C ALA A 72 14.09 -16.37 20.17
N LYS A 73 14.95 -16.92 19.30
CA LYS A 73 15.29 -16.29 18.01
C LYS A 73 14.07 -16.15 17.10
N GLN A 74 13.19 -17.14 17.06
CA GLN A 74 11.99 -17.10 16.21
C GLN A 74 10.97 -16.08 16.75
N ILE A 75 10.83 -16.01 18.07
CA ILE A 75 9.98 -15.01 18.74
C ILE A 75 10.48 -13.60 18.41
N SER A 76 11.79 -13.34 18.55
CA SER A 76 12.39 -12.04 18.19
C SER A 76 12.14 -11.68 16.73
N GLN A 77 12.21 -12.65 15.81
CA GLN A 77 11.92 -12.39 14.39
C GLN A 77 10.44 -12.01 14.16
N TYR A 78 9.50 -12.54 14.95
CA TYR A 78 8.11 -12.09 14.88
C TYR A 78 7.92 -10.68 15.42
N ASP A 79 8.64 -10.31 16.47
CA ASP A 79 8.61 -8.95 16.99
C ASP A 79 9.11 -7.95 15.92
N ASP A 80 10.21 -8.29 15.24
CA ASP A 80 10.74 -7.51 14.11
C ASP A 80 9.69 -7.37 12.98
N LEU A 81 9.08 -8.48 12.54
CA LEU A 81 8.03 -8.47 11.51
C LEU A 81 6.81 -7.64 11.95
N ALA A 82 6.38 -7.78 13.20
CA ALA A 82 5.26 -7.02 13.75
C ALA A 82 5.56 -5.51 13.77
N ASP A 83 6.79 -5.11 14.08
CA ASP A 83 7.21 -3.71 14.04
C ASP A 83 7.20 -3.11 12.64
N HIS A 84 7.44 -3.90 11.60
CA HIS A 84 7.24 -3.48 10.21
C HIS A 84 5.75 -3.36 9.86
N VAL A 85 4.93 -4.36 10.21
CA VAL A 85 3.48 -4.36 9.91
C VAL A 85 2.75 -3.18 10.56
N LYS A 86 3.11 -2.80 11.79
CA LYS A 86 2.55 -1.64 12.49
C LYS A 86 2.76 -0.32 11.74
N LYS A 87 3.80 -0.20 10.92
CA LYS A 87 4.13 1.01 10.15
C LYS A 87 3.34 1.09 8.84
N LEU A 88 2.88 -0.04 8.30
CA LEU A 88 2.22 -0.09 6.99
C LEU A 88 0.86 0.63 6.98
N SER A 89 -0.01 0.38 7.97
CA SER A 89 -1.34 1.00 7.99
C SER A 89 -1.28 2.53 8.06
N PRO A 90 -0.48 3.15 8.96
CA PRO A 90 -0.30 4.60 8.96
C PRO A 90 0.24 5.13 7.63
N ALA A 91 1.20 4.46 7.00
CA ALA A 91 1.78 4.92 5.74
C ALA A 91 0.78 4.86 4.57
N VAL A 92 -0.02 3.78 4.49
CA VAL A 92 -1.12 3.67 3.51
C VAL A 92 -2.17 4.75 3.77
N ASP A 93 -2.53 5.00 5.03
CA ASP A 93 -3.48 6.06 5.40
C ASP A 93 -2.97 7.46 4.99
N GLN A 94 -1.68 7.76 5.21
CA GLN A 94 -1.08 9.04 4.80
C GLN A 94 -1.12 9.22 3.28
N LEU A 95 -0.77 8.19 2.52
CA LEU A 95 -0.87 8.23 1.06
C LEU A 95 -2.34 8.41 0.62
N GLY A 96 -3.27 7.65 1.21
CA GLY A 96 -4.70 7.76 0.93
C GLY A 96 -5.24 9.18 1.16
N ILE A 97 -4.85 9.83 2.26
CA ILE A 97 -5.23 11.22 2.56
C ILE A 97 -4.65 12.18 1.51
N ALA A 98 -3.39 12.02 1.12
CA ALA A 98 -2.75 12.90 0.13
C ALA A 98 -3.35 12.77 -1.27
N LEU A 99 -4.10 11.71 -1.57
CA LEU A 99 -4.78 11.53 -2.83
C LEU A 99 -6.13 12.26 -2.91
N TYR A 100 -6.66 12.79 -1.81
CA TYR A 100 -7.91 13.58 -1.85
C TYR A 100 -7.67 15.01 -2.36
N PRO A 101 -8.62 15.61 -3.09
CA PRO A 101 -8.55 17.02 -3.48
C PRO A 101 -8.57 17.98 -2.27
N PRO A 102 -7.92 19.15 -2.38
CA PRO A 102 -6.95 19.50 -3.42
C PRO A 102 -5.65 18.71 -3.27
N MET A 103 -5.23 18.01 -4.33
CA MET A 103 -4.11 17.07 -4.27
C MET A 103 -2.76 17.80 -4.31
N GLY A 104 -1.96 17.63 -3.26
CA GLY A 104 -0.58 18.14 -3.25
C GLY A 104 0.40 17.11 -3.79
N HIS A 105 0.83 17.23 -5.05
CA HIS A 105 1.74 16.26 -5.71
C HIS A 105 3.02 16.00 -4.92
N ARG A 106 3.57 17.03 -4.25
CA ARG A 106 4.71 16.88 -3.34
C ARG A 106 4.46 15.90 -2.18
N PHE A 107 3.23 15.88 -1.64
CA PHE A 107 2.84 15.01 -0.55
C PHE A 107 2.58 13.59 -1.06
N VAL A 108 1.95 13.46 -2.23
CA VAL A 108 1.79 12.16 -2.90
C VAL A 108 3.14 11.50 -3.15
N ARG A 109 4.12 12.26 -3.66
CA ARG A 109 5.50 11.80 -3.83
C ARG A 109 6.11 11.36 -2.50
N ALA A 110 6.14 12.24 -1.50
CA ALA A 110 6.79 11.96 -0.21
C ALA A 110 6.17 10.77 0.53
N TYR A 111 4.84 10.65 0.55
CA TYR A 111 4.17 9.54 1.22
C TYR A 111 4.25 8.23 0.44
N SER A 112 4.28 8.28 -0.90
CA SER A 112 4.58 7.12 -1.73
C SER A 112 6.00 6.60 -1.51
N GLU A 113 7.00 7.48 -1.45
CA GLU A 113 8.39 7.13 -1.12
C GLU A 113 8.48 6.48 0.26
N HIS A 114 7.81 7.06 1.26
CA HIS A 114 7.80 6.53 2.61
C HIS A 114 7.16 5.14 2.70
N LEU A 115 6.01 4.93 2.04
CA LEU A 115 5.37 3.63 1.96
C LEU A 115 6.27 2.61 1.25
N ALA A 116 6.92 3.01 0.15
CA ALA A 116 7.85 2.16 -0.59
C ALA A 116 9.06 1.74 0.27
N GLU A 117 9.62 2.65 1.06
CA GLU A 117 10.70 2.34 2.01
C GLU A 117 10.27 1.30 3.05
N ILE A 118 9.08 1.47 3.66
CA ILE A 118 8.54 0.51 4.61
C ILE A 118 8.35 -0.86 3.96
N LEU A 119 7.82 -0.92 2.73
CA LEU A 119 7.62 -2.16 2.00
C LEU A 119 8.92 -2.87 1.65
N ARG A 120 9.94 -2.14 1.17
CA ARG A 120 11.27 -2.71 0.91
C ARG A 120 11.88 -3.30 2.16
N ASN A 121 11.82 -2.56 3.27
CA ASN A 121 12.34 -3.02 4.55
C ASN A 121 11.59 -4.25 5.07
N PHE A 122 10.26 -4.28 4.91
CA PHE A 122 9.46 -5.43 5.32
C PHE A 122 9.74 -6.68 4.47
N LEU A 123 9.85 -6.53 3.15
CA LEU A 123 10.21 -7.63 2.24
C LEU A 123 11.60 -8.20 2.56
N ASN A 124 12.57 -7.35 2.88
CA ASN A 124 13.91 -7.79 3.30
C ASN A 124 13.88 -8.48 4.69
N CYS A 125 13.06 -7.99 5.61
CA CYS A 125 12.84 -8.64 6.90
C CYS A 125 12.22 -10.03 6.72
N LEU A 126 11.18 -10.15 5.88
CA LEU A 126 10.57 -11.44 5.51
C LEU A 126 11.62 -12.39 4.95
N ARG A 127 12.37 -11.97 3.92
CA ARG A 127 13.40 -12.78 3.26
C ARG A 127 14.48 -13.32 4.22
N SER A 128 14.81 -12.57 5.27
CA SER A 128 15.83 -12.96 6.27
C SER A 128 15.26 -13.72 7.48
N SER A 129 13.94 -13.82 7.58
CA SER A 129 13.25 -14.48 8.68
C SER A 129 13.13 -15.99 8.47
N HIS A 130 12.74 -16.70 9.53
CA HIS A 130 12.43 -18.12 9.44
C HIS A 130 11.08 -18.43 8.77
N VAL A 131 10.24 -17.42 8.49
CA VAL A 131 8.89 -17.65 7.95
C VAL A 131 8.87 -17.85 6.44
N THR A 132 9.94 -17.46 5.74
CA THR A 132 10.08 -17.68 4.28
C THR A 132 11.12 -18.75 3.96
N ASN A 133 10.96 -19.41 2.82
CA ASN A 133 11.92 -20.37 2.29
C ASN A 133 12.22 -20.11 0.80
N GLU A 134 12.94 -21.01 0.13
CA GLU A 134 13.33 -20.84 -1.28
C GLU A 134 12.13 -20.76 -2.24
N ASP A 135 11.00 -21.39 -1.91
CA ASP A 135 9.77 -21.33 -2.72
C ASP A 135 9.16 -19.91 -2.71
N ASP A 136 9.50 -19.11 -1.71
CA ASP A 136 8.94 -17.77 -1.50
C ASP A 136 9.70 -16.67 -2.26
N GLU A 137 10.93 -16.95 -2.73
CA GLU A 137 11.79 -15.95 -3.36
C GLU A 137 11.16 -15.35 -4.63
N GLN A 138 10.40 -16.15 -5.37
CA GLN A 138 9.74 -15.70 -6.60
C GLN A 138 8.75 -14.56 -6.35
N TRP A 139 7.90 -14.69 -5.32
CA TRP A 139 6.90 -13.66 -5.03
C TRP A 139 7.53 -12.47 -4.30
N LEU A 140 8.54 -12.69 -3.45
CA LEU A 140 9.30 -11.63 -2.78
C LEU A 140 9.92 -10.68 -3.81
N GLU A 141 10.61 -11.23 -4.81
CA GLU A 141 11.25 -10.48 -5.88
C GLU A 141 10.22 -9.78 -6.80
N PHE A 142 9.11 -10.45 -7.11
CA PHE A 142 8.03 -9.85 -7.88
C PHE A 142 7.43 -8.62 -7.17
N LEU A 143 7.14 -8.73 -5.86
CA LEU A 143 6.58 -7.64 -5.09
C LEU A 143 7.58 -6.50 -4.89
N LEU A 144 8.87 -6.79 -4.71
CA LEU A 144 9.91 -5.77 -4.64
C LEU A 144 9.97 -4.94 -5.93
N LYS A 145 10.01 -5.59 -7.09
CA LYS A 145 9.96 -4.92 -8.39
C LYS A 145 8.68 -4.11 -8.60
N ALA A 146 7.55 -4.62 -8.11
CA ALA A 146 6.29 -3.88 -8.15
C ALA A 146 6.35 -2.60 -7.31
N VAL A 147 6.98 -2.62 -6.13
CA VAL A 147 7.19 -1.41 -5.33
C VAL A 147 8.03 -0.39 -6.10
N GLU A 148 9.15 -0.82 -6.67
CA GLU A 148 10.07 0.04 -7.43
C GLU A 148 9.38 0.67 -8.64
N HIS A 149 8.72 -0.14 -9.46
CA HIS A 149 8.01 0.31 -10.65
C HIS A 149 6.94 1.37 -10.35
N ASN A 150 6.10 1.14 -9.33
CA ASN A 150 5.05 2.10 -8.97
C ASN A 150 5.63 3.39 -8.41
N THR A 151 6.69 3.28 -7.60
CA THR A 151 7.39 4.45 -7.04
C THR A 151 8.00 5.31 -8.15
N GLU A 152 8.76 4.69 -9.07
CA GLU A 152 9.33 5.36 -10.24
C GLU A 152 8.26 6.04 -11.11
N LYS A 153 7.12 5.37 -11.31
CA LYS A 153 6.01 5.94 -12.07
C LYS A 153 5.44 7.19 -11.40
N ILE A 154 5.23 7.17 -10.08
CA ILE A 154 4.76 8.33 -9.31
C ILE A 154 5.78 9.47 -9.38
N HIS A 155 7.07 9.17 -9.25
CA HIS A 155 8.13 10.17 -9.43
C HIS A 155 8.08 10.83 -10.80
N SER A 156 7.88 10.06 -11.87
CA SER A 156 7.81 10.62 -13.23
C SER A 156 6.59 11.52 -13.49
N LEU A 157 5.56 11.41 -12.65
CA LEU A 157 4.30 12.18 -12.77
C LEU A 157 4.23 13.37 -11.81
N THR A 158 5.21 13.51 -10.90
CA THR A 158 5.23 14.57 -9.89
C THR A 158 6.51 15.42 -9.99
N GLU A 159 7.17 15.44 -11.15
CA GLU A 159 8.41 16.20 -11.38
C GLU A 159 8.23 17.71 -11.25
#